data_AF-S7HFS2-F1
#
_entry.id   AF-S7HFS2-F1
#
_cell.length_a   1.000
_cell.length_b   1.000
_cell.length_c   1.000
_cell.angle_alpha   90.00
_cell.angle_beta   90.00
_cell.angle_gamma   90.00
#
_symmetry.space_group_name_H-M   'P 1'
#
loop_
_entity.id
_entity.type
_entity.pdbx_description
1 polymer ?
#
loop_
_entity_poly.entity_id
_entity_poly.type
_entity_poly.pdbx_seq_one_letter_code
_entity_poly.pdbx_strand_id
1 'polypeptide(L)' 'MKRASAIVSEEAGLTSESAIVAITLGIPTVVGAAHAADTLENGEVVTVDASRGTIFRGEANAR' A
#
# COMPACT_ATOMS: atom_id res chain seq x y z
N MET A 1 -6.35 -10.44 -4.71
CA MET A 1 -5.13 -9.60 -4.86
C MET A 1 -4.36 -9.76 -6.17
N LYS A 2 -4.47 -10.86 -6.96
CA LYS A 2 -3.76 -11.00 -8.26
C LYS A 2 -4.00 -9.91 -9.33
N ARG A 3 -4.85 -8.91 -9.05
CA ARG A 3 -5.16 -7.76 -9.91
C ARG A 3 -4.84 -6.40 -9.24
N ALA A 4 -4.32 -6.40 -8.01
CA ALA A 4 -4.03 -5.16 -7.29
C ALA A 4 -2.65 -4.62 -7.72
N SER A 5 -2.56 -3.31 -7.92
CA SER A 5 -1.30 -2.63 -8.29
C SER A 5 -0.40 -2.33 -7.09
N ALA A 6 -0.96 -2.28 -5.88
CA ALA A 6 -0.25 -2.07 -4.62
C ALA A 6 -1.09 -2.58 -3.44
N ILE A 7 -0.47 -2.74 -2.26
CA ILE A 7 -1.14 -3.03 -0.99
C ILE A 7 -0.84 -1.92 0.02
N VAL A 8 -1.87 -1.42 0.68
CA VAL A 8 -1.75 -0.57 1.86
C VAL A 8 -2.46 -1.30 3.00
N SER A 9 -1.76 -1.53 4.11
CA SER A 9 -2.30 -2.22 5.26
C SER A 9 -2.05 -1.45 6.54
N GLU A 10 -3.06 -1.38 7.40
CA GLU A 10 -2.93 -0.83 8.75
C GLU A 10 -2.20 -1.80 9.69
N GLU A 11 -2.15 -3.08 9.33
CA GLU A 11 -1.40 -4.10 10.05
C GLU A 11 0.10 -3.78 9.96
N ALA A 12 0.78 -3.74 11.10
CA ALA A 12 2.20 -3.46 11.17
C ALA A 12 3.05 -4.74 11.12
N GLY A 13 4.30 -4.59 10.65
CA GLY A 13 5.31 -5.64 10.70
C GLY A 13 5.65 -6.21 9.32
N LEU A 14 6.95 -6.41 9.09
CA LEU A 14 7.49 -6.93 7.82
C LEU A 14 7.23 -8.44 7.63
N THR A 15 6.79 -9.12 8.68
CA THR A 15 6.41 -10.55 8.67
C THR A 15 4.91 -10.75 8.81
N SER A 16 4.11 -9.69 8.66
CA SER A 16 2.65 -9.76 8.64
C SER A 16 2.15 -10.56 7.43
N GLU A 17 0.90 -11.01 7.48
CA GLU A 17 0.26 -11.65 6.33
C GLU A 17 0.29 -10.71 5.11
N SER A 18 -0.05 -9.45 5.34
CA SER A 18 -0.02 -8.38 4.35
C SER A 18 1.34 -8.24 3.66
N ALA A 19 2.43 -8.20 4.45
CA ALA A 19 3.80 -8.08 3.93
C ALA A 19 4.27 -9.33 3.18
N ILE A 20 3.94 -10.53 3.68
CA ILE A 20 4.34 -11.79 3.03
C ILE A 20 3.65 -11.94 1.69
N VAL A 21 2.34 -11.66 1.62
CA VAL A 21 1.56 -11.70 0.39
C VAL A 21 2.09 -10.70 -0.64
N ALA A 22 2.41 -9.48 -0.20
CA ALA A 22 3.02 -8.45 -1.05
C ALA A 22 4.33 -8.91 -1.71
N ILE A 23 5.24 -9.48 -0.92
CA ILE A 23 6.52 -10.02 -1.41
C ILE A 23 6.29 -11.13 -2.42
N THR A 24 5.32 -12.01 -2.14
CA THR A 24 4.98 -13.14 -3.02
C THR A 24 4.39 -12.66 -4.35
N LEU A 25 3.62 -11.56 -4.33
CA LEU A 25 3.00 -10.97 -5.50
C LEU A 25 3.92 -9.99 -6.25
N GLY A 26 5.02 -9.56 -5.64
CA GLY A 26 5.96 -8.61 -6.24
C GLY A 26 5.36 -7.22 -6.47
N ILE A 27 4.42 -6.79 -5.63
CA ILE A 27 3.76 -5.48 -5.75
C ILE A 27 4.17 -4.52 -4.63
N PRO A 28 4.27 -3.21 -4.92
CA PRO A 28 4.57 -2.17 -3.93
C PRO A 28 3.62 -2.27 -2.73
N THR A 29 4.18 -2.20 -1.52
CA THR A 29 3.39 -2.38 -0.30
C THR A 29 3.85 -1.47 0.82
N VAL A 30 2.87 -0.88 1.51
CA VAL A 30 3.06 -0.11 2.74
C VAL A 30 2.26 -0.79 3.85
N VAL A 31 2.93 -1.11 4.95
CA VAL A 31 2.36 -1.73 6.16
C VAL A 31 2.43 -0.76 7.34
N GLY A 32 1.55 -0.91 8.32
CA GLY A 32 1.44 0.00 9.46
C GLY A 32 0.90 1.38 9.09
N ALA A 33 0.16 1.50 7.98
CA ALA A 33 -0.49 2.74 7.59
C ALA A 33 -1.75 2.97 8.46
N ALA A 34 -1.55 3.48 9.67
CA ALA A 34 -2.65 3.71 10.61
C ALA A 34 -3.75 4.60 10.00
N HIS A 35 -5.02 4.22 10.18
CA HIS A 35 -6.20 4.91 9.65
C HIS A 35 -6.26 5.01 8.12
N ALA A 36 -5.55 4.16 7.38
CA ALA A 36 -5.62 4.12 5.92
C ALA A 36 -7.05 3.83 5.43
N ALA A 37 -7.79 2.94 6.08
CA ALA A 37 -9.16 2.60 5.70
C ALA A 37 -10.15 3.75 5.97
N ASP A 38 -9.86 4.58 6.97
CA ASP A 38 -10.66 5.77 7.31
C ASP A 38 -10.32 6.97 6.41
N THR A 39 -9.08 7.04 5.92
CA THR A 39 -8.55 8.20 5.19
C THR A 39 -8.69 8.06 3.68
N LEU A 40 -8.62 6.84 3.16
CA LEU A 40 -8.69 6.54 1.72
C LEU A 40 -10.11 6.14 1.34
N GLU A 41 -10.59 6.70 0.24
CA GLU A 41 -11.93 6.41 -0.26
C GLU A 41 -11.91 5.37 -1.39
N ASN A 42 -12.95 4.54 -1.45
CA ASN A 42 -13.09 3.58 -2.54
C ASN A 42 -13.24 4.30 -3.89
N GLY A 43 -12.42 3.92 -4.87
CA GLY A 43 -12.40 4.54 -6.20
C GLY A 43 -11.51 5.79 -6.28
N GLU A 44 -10.88 6.19 -5.17
CA GLU A 44 -9.88 7.25 -5.15
C GLU A 44 -8.62 6.82 -5.91
N VAL A 45 -8.08 7.72 -6.74
CA VAL A 45 -6.77 7.52 -7.37
C VAL A 45 -5.70 7.92 -6.37
N VAL A 46 -4.79 7.00 -6.07
CA VAL A 46 -3.68 7.21 -5.15
C VAL A 46 -2.38 6.69 -5.75
N THR A 47 -1.28 7.28 -5.33
CA THR A 47 0.08 6.83 -5.65
C THR A 47 0.73 6.26 -4.40
N VAL A 48 1.29 5.05 -4.52
CA VAL A 48 1.99 4.37 -3.42
C VAL A 48 3.48 4.34 -3.71
N ASP A 49 4.27 4.99 -2.86
CA ASP A 49 5.74 4.91 -2.87
C ASP A 49 6.20 3.97 -1.75
N ALA A 50 6.44 2.71 -2.10
CA ALA A 50 6.90 1.69 -1.16
C ALA A 50 8.35 1.89 -0.72
N SER A 51 9.17 2.64 -1.48
CA SER A 51 10.56 2.91 -1.10
C SER A 51 10.66 3.87 0.08
N ARG A 52 9.72 4.83 0.14
CA ARG A 52 9.61 5.83 1.22
C ARG A 52 8.56 5.49 2.26
N GLY A 53 7.70 4.50 1.98
CA GLY A 53 6.57 4.16 2.84
C GLY A 53 5.48 5.24 2.85
N THR A 54 5.32 5.98 1.75
CA THR A 54 4.41 7.13 1.66
C THR A 54 3.31 6.91 0.63
N ILE A 55 2.13 7.44 0.91
CA ILE A 55 0.94 7.35 0.05
C ILE A 55 0.49 8.77 -0.27
N PHE A 56 0.26 9.05 -1.55
CA PHE A 56 -0.16 10.36 -2.04
C PHE A 56 -1.53 10.25 -2.73
N ARG A 57 -2.35 11.29 -2.58
CA ARG A 57 -3.60 11.43 -3.34
C ARG A 57 -3.30 11.86 -4.77
N GLY A 58 -3.99 11.26 -5.73
CA GLY A 58 -3.81 11.50 -7.16
C GLY A 58 -2.62 10.76 -7.77
N GLU A 59 -2.37 11.05 -9.05
CA GLU A 59 -1.21 10.56 -9.79
C GLU A 59 0.02 11.41 -9.47
N ALA A 60 1.05 10.78 -8.89
CA ALA A 60 2.35 11.37 -8.63
C ALA A 60 3.44 10.51 -9.24
N ASN A 61 4.55 11.13 -9.66
CA ASN A 61 5.74 10.39 -10.06
C ASN A 61 6.48 9.87 -8.82
N ALA A 62 5.98 8.77 -8.24
CA ALA A 62 6.73 7.95 -7.30
C ALA A 62 7.74 7.09 -8.08
N ARG A 63 8.96 6.92 -7.55
CA ARG A 63 10.04 6.15 -8.16
C ARG A 63 10.33 4.89 -7.36
#